data_AF-A0A352ADH6-F1
#
_entry.id   AF-A0A352ADH6-F1
#
_cell.length_a   1.000
_cell.length_b   1.000
_cell.length_c   1.000
_cell.angle_alpha   90.00
_cell.angle_beta   90.00
_cell.angle_gamma   90.00
#
_symmetry.space_group_name_H-M   'P 1'
#
loop_
_entity.id
_entity.type
_entity.pdbx_description
1 polymer ?
#
loop_
_entity_poly.entity_id
_entity_poly.type
_entity_poly.pdbx_seq_one_letter_code
_entity_poly.pdbx_strand_id
1 'polypeptide(L)'
;TVTPDDANYFGQNPLPPAPGVRTPGFWGQSNWQKFWDGIQGNEPSQAGQPNFPTGDLFHSPYTNSAQPGKVLDPVTGQYQTGVLIGDYNRNGLTDGGENTLFYTTAQAVQIINASNNVQGQDKRYTLDRSLLAAWLNYLAGNPIDTANPTDKDVRYYINEAIDWLQALTPDQNNNGKGDGYLQGLTGNETLNSQTPQIPASSAYWNSGITSASGLPNPYNLNSAVNYPVDAGNVIHTALDNYNNTGAGADGAFSG
;
A
#
# COMPACT_ATOMS: atom_id res chain seq x y z
N THR A 1 34.98 -23.54 17.02
CA THR A 1 34.30 -22.75 18.05
C THR A 1 33.25 -21.93 17.34
N VAL A 2 32.00 -22.41 17.36
CA VAL A 2 30.86 -21.71 16.74
C VAL A 2 30.23 -20.86 17.84
N THR A 3 29.98 -19.59 17.55
CA THR A 3 29.45 -18.61 18.50
C THR A 3 27.99 -18.92 18.88
N PRO A 4 27.52 -18.54 20.09
CA PRO A 4 26.24 -19.01 20.63
C PRO A 4 24.97 -18.35 20.06
N ASP A 5 25.02 -17.64 18.94
CA ASP A 5 23.88 -16.82 18.47
C ASP A 5 22.96 -17.53 17.45
N ASP A 6 23.35 -18.71 16.94
CA ASP A 6 22.58 -19.43 15.92
C ASP A 6 21.51 -20.39 16.50
N ALA A 7 21.35 -20.42 17.83
CA ALA A 7 20.59 -21.48 18.51
C ALA A 7 19.16 -21.11 18.95
N ASN A 8 18.69 -19.88 18.72
CA ASN A 8 17.30 -19.49 19.06
C ASN A 8 16.33 -19.52 17.86
N TYR A 9 16.72 -20.11 16.73
CA TYR A 9 15.91 -20.15 15.50
C TYR A 9 14.85 -21.28 15.47
N PHE A 10 14.80 -22.17 16.48
CA PHE A 10 13.95 -23.38 16.43
C PHE A 10 13.07 -23.58 17.68
N GLY A 11 12.47 -22.51 18.20
CA GLY A 11 11.57 -22.58 19.35
C GLY A 11 10.21 -21.94 19.06
N GLN A 12 9.24 -22.77 18.66
CA GLN A 12 7.84 -22.46 18.33
C GLN A 12 7.63 -21.93 16.90
N ASN A 13 6.86 -22.70 16.13
CA ASN A 13 6.69 -22.57 14.69
C ASN A 13 5.37 -21.83 14.38
N PRO A 14 5.35 -20.50 14.19
CA PRO A 14 4.45 -19.90 13.22
C PRO A 14 5.07 -20.08 11.82
N LEU A 15 4.27 -20.31 10.79
CA LEU A 15 4.74 -20.30 9.41
C LEU A 15 5.65 -19.07 9.18
N PRO A 16 6.78 -19.19 8.46
CA PRO A 16 7.56 -18.01 8.12
C PRO A 16 6.64 -17.06 7.34
N PRO A 17 6.57 -15.77 7.70
CA PRO A 17 5.71 -14.85 6.98
C PRO A 17 6.08 -14.80 5.50
N ALA A 18 5.09 -14.50 4.64
CA ALA A 18 5.28 -14.40 3.19
C ALA A 18 6.35 -13.33 2.85
N PRO A 19 6.86 -13.27 1.61
CA PRO A 19 7.97 -12.37 1.28
C PRO A 19 7.55 -10.90 1.50
N GLY A 20 8.53 -10.06 1.85
CA GLY A 20 8.29 -8.63 2.11
C GLY A 20 8.09 -8.26 3.59
N VAL A 21 7.84 -9.25 4.46
CA VAL A 21 7.80 -9.04 5.91
C VAL A 21 9.21 -8.83 6.47
N ARG A 22 9.35 -7.92 7.46
CA ARG A 22 10.60 -7.42 8.09
C ARG A 22 11.44 -6.46 7.25
N THR A 23 11.10 -6.20 5.99
CA THR A 23 11.81 -5.18 5.20
C THR A 23 10.91 -4.66 4.08
N PRO A 24 10.18 -3.54 4.27
CA PRO A 24 9.41 -2.90 3.19
C PRO A 24 10.23 -2.66 1.92
N GLY A 25 11.54 -2.37 2.07
CA GLY A 25 12.47 -2.19 0.96
C GLY A 25 12.76 -3.46 0.16
N PHE A 26 12.33 -4.64 0.61
CA PHE A 26 12.36 -5.89 -0.14
C PHE A 26 11.66 -5.71 -1.49
N TRP A 27 10.42 -5.21 -1.48
CA TRP A 27 9.65 -4.98 -2.70
C TRP A 27 10.29 -3.96 -3.64
N GLY A 28 11.09 -3.04 -3.09
CA GLY A 28 11.83 -2.05 -3.86
C GLY A 28 13.06 -2.57 -4.60
N GLN A 29 13.56 -3.78 -4.32
CA GLN A 29 14.73 -4.32 -5.03
C GLN A 29 14.32 -4.87 -6.40
N SER A 30 15.13 -4.60 -7.42
CA SER A 30 14.84 -4.96 -8.82
C SER A 30 14.52 -6.44 -9.04
N ASN A 31 15.11 -7.34 -8.25
CA ASN A 31 14.82 -8.77 -8.33
C ASN A 31 13.40 -9.12 -7.84
N TRP A 32 12.93 -8.45 -6.79
CA TRP A 32 11.62 -8.72 -6.18
C TRP A 32 10.49 -7.94 -6.82
N GLN A 33 10.80 -6.83 -7.52
CA GLN A 33 9.85 -6.10 -8.37
C GLN A 33 9.19 -7.00 -9.42
N LYS A 34 9.89 -8.06 -9.84
CA LYS A 34 9.38 -9.03 -10.82
C LYS A 34 8.15 -9.82 -10.37
N PHE A 35 7.86 -9.85 -9.07
CA PHE A 35 6.61 -10.44 -8.58
C PHE A 35 5.41 -9.50 -8.75
N TRP A 36 5.61 -8.24 -9.15
CA TRP A 36 4.54 -7.25 -9.27
C TRP A 36 4.84 -6.25 -10.39
N ASP A 37 5.46 -6.71 -11.48
CA ASP A 37 5.74 -5.89 -12.66
C ASP A 37 4.78 -6.18 -13.81
N GLY A 38 3.85 -7.13 -13.63
CA GLY A 38 2.86 -7.54 -14.61
C GLY A 38 3.42 -8.46 -15.71
N ILE A 39 4.66 -8.93 -15.58
CA ILE A 39 5.32 -9.81 -16.55
C ILE A 39 5.41 -11.23 -15.99
N GLN A 40 4.48 -12.09 -16.38
CA GLN A 40 4.48 -13.48 -15.94
C GLN A 40 5.73 -14.25 -16.42
N GLY A 41 6.35 -15.02 -15.51
CA GLY A 41 7.42 -15.97 -15.83
C GLY A 41 8.83 -15.38 -15.80
N ASN A 42 9.00 -14.13 -15.39
CA ASN A 42 10.32 -13.50 -15.22
C ASN A 42 10.82 -13.53 -13.77
N GLU A 43 10.02 -14.08 -12.84
CA GLU A 43 10.22 -14.03 -11.40
C GLU A 43 11.52 -14.75 -10.99
N PRO A 44 12.10 -14.43 -9.82
CA PRO A 44 13.28 -15.11 -9.31
C PRO A 44 13.05 -16.62 -9.11
N SER A 45 14.13 -17.38 -9.01
CA SER A 45 14.09 -18.84 -8.73
C SER A 45 13.36 -19.23 -7.44
N GLN A 46 13.12 -18.25 -6.56
CA GLN A 46 12.34 -18.40 -5.34
C GLN A 46 10.84 -18.53 -5.62
N ALA A 47 10.36 -18.24 -6.83
CA ALA A 47 8.96 -18.45 -7.19
C ALA A 47 8.52 -19.89 -6.89
N GLY A 48 7.43 -20.04 -6.15
CA GLY A 48 6.87 -21.32 -5.73
C GLY A 48 7.64 -22.06 -4.63
N GLN A 49 8.72 -21.48 -4.09
CA GLN A 49 9.32 -21.95 -2.85
C GLN A 49 8.38 -21.65 -1.67
N PRO A 50 8.54 -22.35 -0.53
CA PRO A 50 7.76 -22.05 0.67
C PRO A 50 7.78 -20.55 1.01
N ASN A 51 6.60 -19.99 1.24
CA ASN A 51 6.38 -18.57 1.56
C ASN A 51 6.75 -17.61 0.43
N PHE A 52 6.80 -18.05 -0.83
CA PHE A 52 6.89 -17.19 -2.00
C PHE A 52 5.70 -17.41 -2.96
N PRO A 53 5.22 -16.34 -3.62
CA PRO A 53 4.29 -16.49 -4.72
C PRO A 53 4.85 -17.43 -5.80
N THR A 54 3.98 -18.18 -6.45
CA THR A 54 4.32 -19.07 -7.57
C THR A 54 4.55 -18.32 -8.87
N GLY A 55 4.27 -17.02 -8.91
CA GLY A 55 4.43 -16.13 -10.06
C GLY A 55 4.00 -14.71 -9.72
N ASP A 56 3.91 -13.86 -10.74
CA ASP A 56 3.52 -12.45 -10.62
C ASP A 56 2.13 -12.28 -10.01
N LEU A 57 2.03 -11.38 -9.03
CA LEU A 57 0.85 -11.11 -8.22
C LEU A 57 -0.30 -10.49 -9.03
N PHE A 58 -0.02 -9.96 -10.22
CA PHE A 58 -1.01 -9.40 -11.15
C PHE A 58 -1.41 -10.40 -12.22
N HIS A 59 -1.07 -11.69 -12.07
CA HIS A 59 -1.57 -12.78 -12.91
C HIS A 59 -2.33 -13.84 -12.10
N SER A 60 -3.11 -14.68 -12.79
CA SER A 60 -3.77 -15.83 -12.18
C SER A 60 -2.74 -16.78 -11.54
N PRO A 61 -2.99 -17.33 -10.33
CA PRO A 61 -4.25 -17.31 -9.57
C PRO A 61 -4.40 -16.13 -8.59
N TYR A 62 -3.47 -15.19 -8.56
CA TYR A 62 -3.44 -14.11 -7.56
C TYR A 62 -4.45 -13.00 -7.82
N THR A 63 -4.87 -12.86 -9.08
CA THR A 63 -5.91 -11.94 -9.53
C THR A 63 -6.88 -12.65 -10.48
N ASN A 64 -8.09 -12.13 -10.55
CA ASN A 64 -9.11 -12.47 -11.55
C ASN A 64 -9.40 -11.27 -12.48
N SER A 65 -8.44 -10.35 -12.66
CA SER A 65 -8.52 -9.25 -13.61
C SER A 65 -8.85 -9.73 -15.02
N ALA A 66 -9.72 -8.98 -15.70
CA ALA A 66 -10.08 -9.25 -17.09
C ALA A 66 -8.90 -9.06 -18.06
N GLN A 67 -7.86 -8.32 -17.66
CA GLN A 67 -6.60 -8.20 -18.41
C GLN A 67 -5.43 -8.66 -17.54
N PRO A 68 -4.85 -9.85 -17.80
CA PRO A 68 -3.72 -10.35 -17.05
C PRO A 68 -2.55 -9.35 -17.01
N GLY A 69 -1.96 -9.15 -15.83
CA GLY A 69 -0.88 -8.20 -15.56
C GLY A 69 -1.32 -6.74 -15.45
N LYS A 70 -2.64 -6.46 -15.45
CA LYS A 70 -3.18 -5.10 -15.49
C LYS A 70 -4.41 -4.94 -14.62
N VAL A 71 -4.67 -3.69 -14.26
CA VAL A 71 -5.86 -3.22 -13.55
C VAL A 71 -6.44 -2.03 -14.32
N LEU A 72 -7.74 -1.79 -14.18
CA LEU A 72 -8.40 -0.61 -14.73
C LEU A 72 -8.07 0.58 -13.84
N ASP A 73 -7.29 1.52 -14.37
CA ASP A 73 -7.02 2.78 -13.68
C ASP A 73 -8.33 3.57 -13.51
N PRO A 74 -8.77 3.85 -12.27
CA PRO A 74 -10.03 4.56 -12.01
C PRO A 74 -10.02 6.01 -12.52
N VAL A 75 -8.85 6.60 -12.73
CA VAL A 75 -8.70 7.98 -13.20
C VAL A 75 -8.87 8.06 -14.72
N THR A 76 -8.12 7.23 -15.46
CA THR A 76 -8.12 7.26 -16.93
C THR A 76 -9.14 6.33 -17.60
N GLY A 77 -9.67 5.35 -16.86
CA GLY A 77 -10.56 4.31 -17.40
C GLY A 77 -9.85 3.38 -18.39
N GLN A 78 -8.53 3.27 -18.32
CA GLN A 78 -7.72 2.39 -19.18
C GLN A 78 -7.02 1.31 -18.36
N TYR A 79 -6.87 0.12 -18.96
CA TYR A 79 -6.09 -0.94 -18.34
C TYR A 79 -4.59 -0.62 -18.38
N GLN A 80 -3.98 -0.57 -17.21
CA GLN A 80 -2.57 -0.27 -17.03
C GLN A 80 -1.90 -1.27 -16.10
N THR A 81 -0.60 -1.45 -16.26
CA THR A 81 0.20 -2.23 -15.32
C THR A 81 0.57 -1.34 -14.13
N GLY A 82 0.21 -1.80 -12.94
CA GLY A 82 0.35 -1.04 -11.71
C GLY A 82 -0.39 -1.69 -10.55
N VAL A 83 -0.34 -1.03 -9.41
CA VAL A 83 -0.89 -1.50 -8.16
C VAL A 83 -2.21 -0.79 -7.91
N LEU A 84 -3.32 -1.53 -7.89
CA LEU A 84 -4.62 -1.04 -7.41
C LEU A 84 -4.78 -1.44 -5.95
N ILE A 85 -4.52 -0.51 -5.05
CA ILE A 85 -4.60 -0.72 -3.60
C ILE A 85 -6.06 -0.62 -3.18
N GLY A 86 -6.56 -1.56 -2.38
CA GLY A 86 -7.97 -1.60 -1.93
C GLY A 86 -8.90 -2.45 -2.81
N ASP A 87 -8.39 -3.02 -3.91
CA ASP A 87 -9.08 -4.04 -4.71
C ASP A 87 -8.98 -5.40 -4.00
N TYR A 88 -9.85 -5.61 -3.03
CA TYR A 88 -9.77 -6.75 -2.12
C TYR A 88 -10.21 -8.04 -2.79
N ASN A 89 -11.14 -7.95 -3.74
CA ASN A 89 -11.61 -9.09 -4.53
C ASN A 89 -10.63 -9.46 -5.66
N ARG A 90 -9.65 -8.59 -5.94
CA ARG A 90 -8.52 -8.74 -6.86
C ARG A 90 -8.94 -8.82 -8.33
N ASN A 91 -10.07 -8.22 -8.69
CA ASN A 91 -10.62 -8.27 -10.05
C ASN A 91 -10.09 -7.16 -10.96
N GLY A 92 -9.16 -6.35 -10.47
CA GLY A 92 -8.54 -5.26 -11.20
C GLY A 92 -9.49 -4.10 -11.48
N LEU A 93 -10.61 -4.00 -10.75
CA LEU A 93 -11.58 -2.91 -10.86
C LEU A 93 -11.74 -2.23 -9.51
N THR A 94 -12.34 -1.05 -9.53
CA THR A 94 -12.82 -0.39 -8.31
C THR A 94 -14.33 -0.51 -8.28
N ASP A 95 -14.84 -1.55 -7.63
CA ASP A 95 -16.26 -1.85 -7.65
C ASP A 95 -16.88 -2.01 -6.25
N GLY A 96 -17.79 -2.96 -6.05
CA GLY A 96 -18.79 -2.96 -5.00
C GLY A 96 -18.20 -2.87 -3.59
N GLY A 97 -18.33 -1.68 -2.97
CA GLY A 97 -17.88 -1.44 -1.60
C GLY A 97 -16.38 -1.13 -1.46
N GLU A 98 -15.65 -1.01 -2.57
CA GLU A 98 -14.21 -0.71 -2.57
C GLU A 98 -13.96 0.80 -2.77
N ASN A 99 -13.04 1.32 -1.95
CA ASN A 99 -12.32 2.56 -2.22
C ASN A 99 -10.87 2.19 -2.54
N THR A 100 -10.35 2.70 -3.65
CA THR A 100 -9.05 2.28 -4.16
C THR A 100 -8.15 3.45 -4.47
N LEU A 101 -6.85 3.16 -4.52
CA LEU A 101 -5.81 4.09 -4.91
C LEU A 101 -4.89 3.40 -5.92
N PHE A 102 -4.63 4.05 -7.06
CA PHE A 102 -3.88 3.45 -8.15
C PHE A 102 -2.51 4.11 -8.33
N TYR A 103 -1.48 3.27 -8.48
CA TYR A 103 -0.16 3.69 -8.93
C TYR A 103 0.30 2.84 -10.10
N THR A 104 0.78 3.48 -11.17
CA THR A 104 1.56 2.76 -12.20
C THR A 104 2.78 2.09 -11.56
N THR A 105 3.30 1.02 -12.17
CA THR A 105 4.49 0.33 -11.62
C THR A 105 5.66 1.28 -11.40
N ALA A 106 5.88 2.25 -12.30
CA ALA A 106 6.96 3.23 -12.14
C ALA A 106 6.76 4.14 -10.91
N GLN A 107 5.53 4.60 -10.66
CA GLN A 107 5.19 5.38 -9.46
C GLN A 107 5.33 4.55 -8.20
N ALA A 108 4.81 3.33 -8.19
CA ALA A 108 4.92 2.42 -7.06
C ALA A 108 6.39 2.09 -6.72
N VAL A 109 7.24 1.86 -7.74
CA VAL A 109 8.70 1.67 -7.55
C VAL A 109 9.35 2.93 -6.96
N GLN A 110 8.94 4.12 -7.39
CA GLN A 110 9.44 5.37 -6.83
C GLN A 110 9.01 5.53 -5.36
N ILE A 111 7.78 5.20 -5.02
CA ILE A 111 7.20 5.28 -3.66
C ILE A 111 7.86 4.28 -2.72
N ILE A 112 7.98 3.00 -3.10
CA ILE A 112 8.56 1.98 -2.21
C ILE A 112 10.03 2.26 -1.92
N ASN A 113 10.75 2.85 -2.89
CA ASN A 113 12.14 3.27 -2.75
C ASN A 113 12.29 4.68 -2.16
N ALA A 114 11.19 5.38 -1.88
CA ALA A 114 11.22 6.67 -1.22
C ALA A 114 11.99 6.56 0.09
N SER A 115 13.03 7.37 0.24
CA SER A 115 13.77 7.48 1.49
C SER A 115 13.45 8.81 2.17
N ASN A 116 13.60 8.83 3.49
CA ASN A 116 13.46 10.03 4.31
C ASN A 116 14.37 11.18 3.85
N ASN A 117 15.40 10.93 3.03
CA ASN A 117 16.38 11.92 2.61
C ASN A 117 16.10 12.58 1.24
N VAL A 118 15.17 12.05 0.43
CA VAL A 118 14.86 12.60 -0.92
C VAL A 118 13.45 13.20 -0.98
N GLN A 119 12.49 12.64 -0.23
CA GLN A 119 11.07 13.07 -0.18
C GLN A 119 10.58 13.39 1.25
N GLY A 120 11.44 13.30 2.27
CA GLY A 120 11.05 13.26 3.69
C GLY A 120 10.43 14.53 4.31
N GLN A 121 10.20 15.58 3.51
CA GLN A 121 9.39 16.72 3.94
C GLN A 121 7.89 16.43 3.82
N ASP A 122 7.50 15.55 2.92
CA ASP A 122 6.10 15.24 2.65
C ASP A 122 5.72 13.87 3.23
N LYS A 123 4.87 13.90 4.25
CA LYS A 123 4.43 12.71 4.97
C LYS A 123 3.52 11.79 4.17
N ARG A 124 2.97 12.25 3.05
CA ARG A 124 2.25 11.37 2.12
C ARG A 124 3.14 10.24 1.61
N TYR A 125 4.39 10.52 1.20
CA TYR A 125 5.35 9.47 0.81
C TYR A 125 5.65 8.47 1.93
N THR A 126 5.66 8.91 3.19
CA THR A 126 5.88 8.01 4.34
C THR A 126 4.72 7.03 4.49
N LEU A 127 3.49 7.55 4.41
CA LEU A 127 2.29 6.73 4.51
C LEU A 127 2.13 5.83 3.28
N ASP A 128 2.29 6.38 2.08
CA ASP A 128 2.20 5.64 0.81
C ASP A 128 3.16 4.46 0.75
N ARG A 129 4.42 4.65 1.16
CA ARG A 129 5.38 3.56 1.22
C ARG A 129 4.91 2.43 2.15
N SER A 130 4.29 2.78 3.28
CA SER A 130 3.80 1.80 4.25
C SER A 130 2.57 1.08 3.74
N LEU A 131 1.65 1.82 3.10
CA LEU A 131 0.45 1.30 2.46
C LEU A 131 0.79 0.36 1.29
N LEU A 132 1.68 0.78 0.40
CA LEU A 132 2.11 -0.02 -0.75
C LEU A 132 2.78 -1.33 -0.31
N ALA A 133 3.66 -1.27 0.70
CA ALA A 133 4.27 -2.47 1.26
C ALA A 133 3.22 -3.39 1.91
N ALA A 134 2.25 -2.82 2.64
CA ALA A 134 1.19 -3.60 3.29
C ALA A 134 0.30 -4.29 2.25
N TRP A 135 -0.04 -3.58 1.17
CA TRP A 135 -0.80 -4.14 0.07
C TRP A 135 -0.09 -5.28 -0.64
N LEU A 136 1.20 -5.11 -0.97
CA LEU A 136 2.00 -6.18 -1.59
C LEU A 136 2.15 -7.38 -0.65
N ASN A 137 2.30 -7.15 0.66
CA ASN A 137 2.32 -8.21 1.66
C ASN A 137 0.98 -8.98 1.71
N TYR A 138 -0.16 -8.28 1.61
CA TYR A 138 -1.49 -8.91 1.51
C TYR A 138 -1.64 -9.72 0.21
N LEU A 139 -1.25 -9.17 -0.93
CA LEU A 139 -1.30 -9.87 -2.21
C LEU A 139 -0.44 -11.15 -2.19
N ALA A 140 0.71 -11.09 -1.53
CA ALA A 140 1.61 -12.22 -1.32
C ALA A 140 1.10 -13.27 -0.31
N GLY A 141 -0.07 -13.04 0.31
CA GLY A 141 -0.79 -14.03 1.11
C GLY A 141 -0.78 -13.80 2.62
N ASN A 142 -0.24 -12.67 3.10
CA ASN A 142 -0.34 -12.36 4.53
C ASN A 142 -1.78 -11.93 4.91
N PRO A 143 -2.31 -12.37 6.06
CA PRO A 143 -3.65 -12.02 6.49
C PRO A 143 -3.73 -10.56 6.93
N ILE A 144 -4.86 -9.91 6.64
CA ILE A 144 -5.13 -8.51 7.02
C ILE A 144 -6.29 -8.35 7.99
N ASP A 145 -7.13 -9.39 8.11
CA ASP A 145 -8.31 -9.40 8.96
C ASP A 145 -8.02 -10.15 10.26
N THR A 146 -8.57 -9.64 11.36
CA THR A 146 -8.60 -10.38 12.63
C THR A 146 -9.91 -11.17 12.76
N ALA A 147 -9.99 -12.05 13.74
CA ALA A 147 -11.22 -12.82 13.99
C ALA A 147 -12.41 -11.95 14.46
N ASN A 148 -12.15 -10.74 14.98
CA ASN A 148 -13.18 -9.86 15.50
C ASN A 148 -13.47 -8.71 14.50
N PRO A 149 -14.68 -8.63 13.93
CA PRO A 149 -15.03 -7.62 12.92
C PRO A 149 -15.09 -6.18 13.45
N THR A 150 -14.90 -5.97 14.75
CA THR A 150 -14.86 -4.63 15.38
C THR A 150 -13.46 -4.13 15.65
N ASP A 151 -12.44 -4.95 15.43
CA ASP A 151 -11.06 -4.57 15.66
C ASP A 151 -10.57 -3.61 14.57
N LYS A 152 -9.70 -2.67 14.96
CA LYS A 152 -8.92 -1.88 14.01
C LYS A 152 -7.77 -2.75 13.49
N ASP A 153 -8.08 -3.61 12.54
CA ASP A 153 -7.12 -4.52 11.91
C ASP A 153 -6.37 -3.87 10.73
N VAL A 154 -5.59 -4.67 9.99
CA VAL A 154 -4.78 -4.14 8.89
C VAL A 154 -5.68 -3.67 7.75
N ARG A 155 -6.81 -4.34 7.50
CA ARG A 155 -7.81 -3.87 6.52
C ARG A 155 -8.33 -2.49 6.91
N TYR A 156 -8.66 -2.27 8.19
CA TYR A 156 -9.05 -0.95 8.68
C TYR A 156 -7.99 0.11 8.36
N TYR A 157 -6.72 -0.14 8.69
CA TYR A 157 -5.65 0.84 8.44
C TYR A 157 -5.27 1.01 6.95
N ILE A 158 -5.49 0.00 6.09
CA ILE A 158 -5.38 0.15 4.64
C ILE A 158 -6.44 1.13 4.13
N ASN A 159 -7.70 0.97 4.58
CA ASN A 159 -8.79 1.87 4.19
C ASN A 159 -8.56 3.29 4.71
N GLU A 160 -8.17 3.46 5.98
CA GLU A 160 -7.83 4.76 6.55
C GLU A 160 -6.65 5.41 5.82
N ALA A 161 -5.65 4.64 5.36
CA ALA A 161 -4.55 5.19 4.59
C ALA A 161 -5.00 5.70 3.22
N ILE A 162 -5.85 4.95 2.52
CA ILE A 162 -6.45 5.37 1.25
C ILE A 162 -7.23 6.67 1.46
N ASP A 163 -8.10 6.72 2.47
CA ASP A 163 -8.89 7.91 2.79
C ASP A 163 -8.00 9.10 3.19
N TRP A 164 -6.94 8.89 3.98
CA TRP A 164 -6.00 9.96 4.37
C TRP A 164 -5.24 10.53 3.18
N LEU A 165 -4.81 9.67 2.26
CA LEU A 165 -4.08 10.07 1.06
C LEU A 165 -5.00 10.81 0.10
N GLN A 166 -6.18 10.25 -0.20
CA GLN A 166 -7.20 10.89 -1.05
C GLN A 166 -7.68 12.22 -0.45
N ALA A 167 -7.75 12.35 0.88
CA ALA A 167 -8.06 13.63 1.52
C ALA A 167 -6.98 14.69 1.20
N LEU A 168 -5.74 14.30 0.97
CA LEU A 168 -4.58 15.18 0.83
C LEU A 168 -3.89 15.07 -0.54
N THR A 169 -4.61 14.59 -1.56
CA THR A 169 -4.22 14.61 -2.97
C THR A 169 -5.33 15.25 -3.81
N PRO A 170 -5.05 15.93 -4.93
CA PRO A 170 -6.12 16.44 -5.78
C PRO A 170 -6.98 15.31 -6.32
N ASP A 171 -8.29 15.49 -6.33
CA ASP A 171 -9.20 14.64 -7.09
C ASP A 171 -9.06 14.98 -8.59
N GLN A 172 -8.48 14.07 -9.37
CA GLN A 172 -8.02 14.32 -10.73
C GLN A 172 -9.16 14.34 -11.75
N ASN A 173 -10.29 13.69 -11.45
CA ASN A 173 -11.42 13.57 -12.37
C ASN A 173 -12.80 13.80 -11.71
N ASN A 174 -12.82 14.24 -10.45
CA ASN A 174 -14.00 14.45 -9.60
C ASN A 174 -14.83 13.19 -9.35
N ASN A 175 -14.20 12.01 -9.32
CA ASN A 175 -14.87 10.74 -9.01
C ASN A 175 -14.68 10.31 -7.54
N GLY A 176 -13.79 10.97 -6.80
CA GLY A 176 -13.42 10.63 -5.42
C GLY A 176 -12.75 9.26 -5.24
N LYS A 177 -12.09 8.71 -6.27
CA LYS A 177 -11.54 7.34 -6.32
C LYS A 177 -10.30 7.25 -7.19
N GLY A 178 -9.29 6.50 -6.72
CA GLY A 178 -8.08 6.20 -7.50
C GLY A 178 -7.02 7.29 -7.48
N ASP A 179 -7.31 8.45 -6.89
CA ASP A 179 -6.37 9.57 -6.81
C ASP A 179 -5.24 9.29 -5.81
N GLY A 180 -4.00 9.47 -6.26
CA GLY A 180 -2.82 9.28 -5.41
C GLY A 180 -1.63 10.15 -5.80
N TYR A 181 -1.79 11.08 -6.74
CA TYR A 181 -0.65 11.84 -7.26
C TYR A 181 -0.01 12.73 -6.18
N LEU A 182 1.27 12.47 -5.91
CA LEU A 182 2.11 13.28 -5.04
C LEU A 182 3.06 14.15 -5.86
N GLN A 183 3.44 15.28 -5.27
CA GLN A 183 4.45 16.16 -5.84
C GLN A 183 5.75 15.37 -6.16
N GLY A 184 6.20 15.47 -7.41
CA GLY A 184 7.44 14.84 -7.87
C GLY A 184 7.33 13.34 -8.16
N LEU A 185 6.14 12.74 -8.14
CA LEU A 185 5.95 11.42 -8.75
C LEU A 185 6.19 11.49 -10.25
N THR A 186 6.79 10.42 -10.77
CA THR A 186 6.90 10.20 -12.21
C THR A 186 5.51 10.09 -12.85
N GLY A 187 5.40 10.51 -14.11
CA GLY A 187 4.11 10.77 -14.75
C GLY A 187 3.69 12.22 -14.53
N ASN A 188 3.18 12.86 -15.58
CA ASN A 188 2.87 14.31 -15.61
C ASN A 188 1.37 14.57 -15.54
N GLU A 189 0.65 13.75 -14.78
CA GLU A 189 -0.82 13.77 -14.79
C GLU A 189 -1.42 14.92 -13.98
N THR A 190 -0.67 15.46 -13.02
CA THR A 190 -1.08 16.62 -12.19
C THR A 190 0.10 17.57 -11.98
N LEU A 191 -0.16 18.88 -11.97
CA LEU A 191 0.90 19.87 -11.74
C LEU A 191 1.36 19.84 -10.28
N ASN A 192 2.68 19.86 -10.05
CA ASN A 192 3.27 19.94 -8.71
C ASN A 192 2.70 21.09 -7.85
N SER A 193 2.32 22.22 -8.47
CA SER A 193 1.72 23.36 -7.76
C SER A 193 0.33 23.07 -7.17
N GLN A 194 -0.32 22.00 -7.61
CA GLN A 194 -1.63 21.56 -7.13
C GLN A 194 -1.52 20.52 -6.01
N THR A 195 -0.30 20.10 -5.66
CA THR A 195 -0.05 18.99 -4.73
C THR A 195 0.78 19.41 -3.51
N PRO A 196 0.35 20.43 -2.73
CA PRO A 196 1.13 20.93 -1.60
C PRO A 196 1.54 19.83 -0.62
N GLN A 197 2.81 19.87 -0.19
CA GLN A 197 3.40 18.90 0.73
C GLN A 197 2.75 18.94 2.11
N ILE A 198 2.69 17.78 2.76
CA ILE A 198 2.14 17.66 4.12
C ILE A 198 3.30 17.46 5.10
N PRO A 199 3.63 18.46 5.93
CA PRO A 199 4.76 18.35 6.85
C PRO A 199 4.45 17.45 8.04
N ALA A 200 5.52 16.92 8.66
CA ALA A 200 5.44 16.14 9.90
C ALA A 200 4.77 16.89 11.05
N SER A 201 4.80 18.22 11.04
CA SER A 201 4.18 19.08 12.06
C SER A 201 2.70 19.35 11.83
N SER A 202 2.12 18.87 10.72
CA SER A 202 0.69 19.11 10.43
C SER A 202 -0.22 18.42 11.44
N ALA A 203 -1.39 19.02 11.69
CA ALA A 203 -2.42 18.38 12.50
C ALA A 203 -2.94 17.09 11.84
N TYR A 204 -3.00 17.04 10.51
CA TYR A 204 -3.41 15.86 9.75
C TYR A 204 -2.52 14.64 10.02
N TRP A 205 -1.22 14.89 10.18
CA TRP A 205 -0.26 13.84 10.54
C TRP A 205 -0.34 13.40 12.00
N ASN A 206 -0.58 14.33 12.93
CA ASN A 206 -0.45 14.05 14.37
C ASN A 206 -1.78 13.84 15.11
N SER A 207 -2.91 14.23 14.51
CA SER A 207 -4.21 14.28 15.17
C SER A 207 -5.38 13.86 14.28
N GLY A 208 -5.15 13.60 12.99
CA GLY A 208 -6.18 13.14 12.05
C GLY A 208 -6.89 14.28 11.32
N ILE A 209 -7.88 13.91 10.52
CA ILE A 209 -8.66 14.82 9.67
C ILE A 209 -10.14 14.68 10.02
N THR A 210 -10.75 15.75 10.52
CA THR A 210 -12.17 15.72 10.94
C THR A 210 -13.15 15.93 9.79
N SER A 211 -12.76 16.68 8.77
CA SER A 211 -13.59 17.01 7.61
C SER A 211 -12.74 17.66 6.51
N ALA A 212 -13.22 17.58 5.26
CA ALA A 212 -12.60 18.28 4.13
C ALA A 212 -12.47 19.80 4.36
N SER A 213 -13.49 20.43 4.96
CA SER A 213 -13.51 21.89 5.17
C SER A 213 -12.34 22.46 5.98
N GLY A 214 -11.65 21.64 6.78
CA GLY A 214 -10.48 22.02 7.57
C GLY A 214 -9.13 21.84 6.84
N LEU A 215 -9.16 21.38 5.59
CA LEU A 215 -7.97 21.12 4.78
C LEU A 215 -7.51 22.38 4.02
N PRO A 216 -6.24 22.48 3.61
CA PRO A 216 -5.79 23.57 2.75
C PRO A 216 -6.38 23.43 1.35
N ASN A 217 -6.53 24.54 0.64
CA ASN A 217 -6.86 24.48 -0.80
C ASN A 217 -5.72 23.80 -1.58
N PRO A 218 -6.01 22.88 -2.52
CA PRO A 218 -7.34 22.51 -3.05
C PRO A 218 -8.07 21.37 -2.32
N TYR A 219 -7.45 20.76 -1.31
CA TYR A 219 -7.97 19.57 -0.62
C TYR A 219 -9.25 19.79 0.16
N ASN A 220 -9.59 21.04 0.46
CA ASN A 220 -10.88 21.37 1.05
C ASN A 220 -12.09 21.02 0.19
N LEU A 221 -11.88 20.63 -1.07
CA LEU A 221 -12.90 20.16 -2.00
C LEU A 221 -13.06 18.63 -2.02
N ASN A 222 -12.18 17.86 -1.34
CA ASN A 222 -12.21 16.41 -1.34
C ASN A 222 -13.29 15.86 -0.39
N SER A 223 -14.55 16.06 -0.76
CA SER A 223 -15.71 15.68 0.05
C SER A 223 -16.15 14.22 -0.10
N ALA A 224 -15.57 13.48 -1.05
CA ALA A 224 -15.88 12.07 -1.29
C ALA A 224 -15.20 11.10 -0.31
N VAL A 225 -14.25 11.60 0.49
CA VAL A 225 -13.54 10.85 1.52
C VAL A 225 -14.44 10.61 2.74
N ASN A 226 -14.32 9.43 3.36
CA ASN A 226 -15.02 9.11 4.60
C ASN A 226 -14.31 9.76 5.80
N TYR A 227 -14.85 10.87 6.30
CA TYR A 227 -14.36 11.51 7.52
C TYR A 227 -15.15 11.05 8.76
N PRO A 228 -14.57 11.09 9.98
CA PRO A 228 -13.18 11.48 10.27
C PRO A 228 -12.17 10.39 9.89
N VAL A 229 -10.95 10.82 9.56
CA VAL A 229 -9.81 9.95 9.25
C VAL A 229 -8.80 10.03 10.40
N ASP A 230 -8.25 8.88 10.80
CA ASP A 230 -7.23 8.75 11.84
C ASP A 230 -5.96 9.55 11.49
N ALA A 231 -5.12 9.79 12.51
CA ALA A 231 -3.86 10.51 12.33
C ALA A 231 -2.88 9.72 11.45
N GLY A 232 -2.23 10.41 10.50
CA GLY A 232 -1.30 9.76 9.57
C GLY A 232 -0.17 9.00 10.27
N ASN A 233 0.30 9.46 11.42
CA ASN A 233 1.31 8.75 12.23
C ASN A 233 0.78 7.45 12.85
N VAL A 234 -0.48 7.40 13.27
CA VAL A 234 -1.14 6.21 13.82
C VAL A 234 -1.31 5.17 12.73
N ILE A 235 -1.85 5.58 11.58
CA ILE A 235 -2.05 4.71 10.42
C ILE A 235 -0.70 4.15 9.95
N HIS A 236 0.31 5.01 9.77
CA HIS A 236 1.66 4.61 9.40
C HIS A 236 2.25 3.59 10.39
N THR A 237 2.14 3.83 11.70
CA THR A 237 2.69 2.93 12.72
C THR A 237 2.04 1.55 12.65
N ALA A 238 0.72 1.48 12.45
CA ALA A 238 0.02 0.21 12.32
C ALA A 238 0.45 -0.57 11.07
N LEU A 239 0.53 0.10 9.92
CA LEU A 239 0.97 -0.52 8.66
C LEU A 239 2.45 -0.92 8.72
N ASP A 240 3.32 -0.10 9.32
CA ASP A 240 4.74 -0.42 9.49
C ASP A 240 4.93 -1.62 10.42
N ASN A 241 4.15 -1.72 11.51
CA ASN A 241 4.14 -2.91 12.37
C ASN A 241 3.76 -4.15 11.56
N TYR A 242 2.67 -4.11 10.80
CA TYR A 242 2.27 -5.22 9.92
C TYR A 242 3.36 -5.58 8.92
N ASN A 243 3.98 -4.60 8.28
CA ASN A 243 5.06 -4.84 7.33
C ASN A 243 6.31 -5.46 7.98
N ASN A 244 6.51 -5.27 9.28
CA ASN A 244 7.63 -5.85 10.01
C ASN A 244 7.31 -7.22 10.62
N THR A 245 6.05 -7.50 10.95
CA THR A 245 5.66 -8.74 11.65
C THR A 245 4.94 -9.75 10.76
N GLY A 246 4.20 -9.29 9.74
CA GLY A 246 3.27 -10.10 8.96
C GLY A 246 2.00 -10.51 9.72
N ALA A 247 1.85 -10.03 10.97
CA ALA A 247 0.73 -10.35 11.83
C ALA A 247 -0.27 -9.18 11.86
N GLY A 248 -1.56 -9.52 11.91
CA GLY A 248 -2.64 -8.55 12.15
C GLY A 248 -2.54 -7.89 13.53
N ALA A 249 -3.49 -7.00 13.85
CA ALA A 249 -3.50 -6.23 15.10
C ALA A 249 -3.52 -7.09 16.39
N ASP A 250 -3.91 -8.36 16.30
CA ASP A 250 -3.95 -9.34 17.39
C ASP A 250 -2.68 -10.20 17.51
N GLY A 251 -1.69 -10.01 16.62
CA GLY A 251 -0.51 -10.87 16.58
C GLY A 251 -0.79 -12.28 16.05
N ALA A 252 -1.97 -12.54 15.47
CA ALA A 252 -2.30 -13.82 14.89
C ALA A 252 -1.57 -14.02 13.56
N PHE A 253 -0.85 -15.14 13.48
CA PHE A 253 -0.35 -15.71 12.23
C PHE A 253 -1.36 -16.76 11.80
N SER A 254 -1.96 -16.63 10.61
CA SER A 254 -2.73 -17.75 10.05
C SER A 254 -1.74 -18.86 9.66
N GLY A 255 -1.84 -19.99 10.36
CA GLY A 255 -1.08 -21.22 10.11
C GLY A 255 -1.58 -22.02 8.91
#